data_AF-A0A1Q8ZWZ1-F1
#
_entry.id   AF-A0A1Q8ZWZ1-F1
#
_cell.length_a   1.000
_cell.length_b   1.000
_cell.length_c   1.000
_cell.angle_alpha   90.00
_cell.angle_beta   90.00
_cell.angle_gamma   90.00
#
_symmetry.space_group_name_H-M   'P 1'
#
loop_
_entity.id
_entity.type
_entity.pdbx_description
1 polymer ?
#
loop_
_entity_poly.entity_id
_entity_poly.type
_entity_poly.pdbx_seq_one_letter_code
_entity_poly.pdbx_strand_id
1 'polypeptide(L)'
;MSIDTISKPLLHNTLIALCVVFMASVFSYLVLRSHLLIGIGTIASAATLLLFIFALVIYALPSHNHRRFGAANVVTAIRAAIVSLVGATVLFAGERLVLEPALPALIALAMSALALDCVDGYLARRFRLVSALGARFDMEVDALLILVLSITVLLLEKAGGWVLLIGLMRYGFVLAQYPFPWLRAPLDDCFRRKLICVVQVGALCIIMLPFITPPVSTAIAAVALLLLFYSFTVDVLHLLRHAGEAR
;
A
#
# COMPACT_ATOMS: atom_id res chain seq x y z
N MET A 1 -11.61 22.42 3.54
CA MET A 1 -12.96 21.93 3.19
C MET A 1 -13.54 21.32 4.46
N SER A 2 -14.54 21.98 5.07
CA SER A 2 -14.94 21.77 6.48
C SER A 2 -15.59 20.40 6.71
N ILE A 3 -15.27 19.79 7.85
CA ILE A 3 -15.81 18.51 8.37
C ILE A 3 -17.36 18.54 8.47
N ASP A 4 -17.97 19.72 8.43
CA ASP A 4 -19.42 19.97 8.54
C ASP A 4 -20.27 19.43 7.38
N THR A 5 -19.68 18.99 6.27
CA THR A 5 -20.41 18.41 5.12
C THR A 5 -20.60 16.89 5.20
N ILE A 6 -20.05 16.24 6.22
CA ILE A 6 -20.14 14.78 6.37
C ILE A 6 -21.46 14.42 7.06
N SER A 7 -22.24 13.51 6.47
CA SER A 7 -23.42 12.96 7.14
C SER A 7 -23.00 12.25 8.45
N LYS A 8 -23.55 12.69 9.59
CA LYS A 8 -23.33 12.08 10.92
C LYS A 8 -23.36 10.54 10.93
N PRO A 9 -24.29 9.84 10.23
CA PRO A 9 -24.29 8.37 10.20
C PRO A 9 -23.10 7.76 9.44
N LEU A 10 -22.55 8.42 8.42
CA LEU A 10 -21.37 7.93 7.70
C LEU A 10 -20.12 8.04 8.56
N LEU A 11 -19.94 9.18 9.24
CA LEU A 11 -18.81 9.41 10.15
C LEU A 11 -18.83 8.37 11.28
N HIS A 12 -19.97 8.18 11.92
CA HIS A 12 -20.13 7.24 13.04
C HIS A 12 -19.82 5.80 12.62
N ASN A 13 -20.36 5.33 11.49
CA ASN A 13 -20.07 3.99 10.97
C ASN A 13 -18.59 3.81 10.60
N THR A 14 -17.96 4.84 10.05
CA THR A 14 -16.53 4.80 9.72
C THR A 14 -15.68 4.71 10.98
N LEU A 15 -15.97 5.54 11.99
CA LEU A 15 -15.24 5.54 13.25
C LEU A 15 -15.36 4.18 13.96
N ILE A 16 -16.56 3.60 14.01
CA ILE A 16 -16.74 2.26 14.60
C ILE A 16 -15.88 1.24 13.84
N ALA A 17 -15.96 1.22 12.51
CA ALA A 17 -15.20 0.27 11.70
C ALA A 17 -13.68 0.41 11.92
N LEU A 18 -13.16 1.65 11.88
CA LEU A 18 -11.74 1.92 12.10
C LEU A 18 -11.30 1.60 13.54
N CYS A 19 -12.12 1.90 14.55
CA CYS A 19 -11.83 1.53 15.94
C CYS A 19 -11.78 0.02 16.13
N VAL A 20 -12.72 -0.73 15.55
CA VAL A 20 -12.74 -2.20 15.63
C VAL A 20 -11.50 -2.78 14.95
N VAL A 21 -11.16 -2.31 13.74
CA VAL A 21 -9.95 -2.75 13.04
C VAL A 21 -8.70 -2.38 13.84
N PHE A 22 -8.62 -1.17 14.41
CA PHE A 22 -7.48 -0.74 15.21
C PHE A 22 -7.29 -1.64 16.44
N MET A 23 -8.34 -1.87 17.23
CA MET A 23 -8.27 -2.70 18.43
C MET A 23 -7.90 -4.14 18.11
N ALA A 24 -8.51 -4.72 17.06
CA ALA A 24 -8.17 -6.07 16.59
C ALA A 24 -6.71 -6.16 16.09
N SER A 25 -6.22 -5.11 15.42
CA SER A 25 -4.84 -5.05 14.93
C SER A 25 -3.84 -4.96 16.07
N VAL A 26 -4.07 -4.06 17.04
CA VAL A 26 -3.21 -3.93 18.23
C VAL A 26 -3.17 -5.23 19.03
N PHE A 27 -4.33 -5.88 19.23
CA PHE A 27 -4.37 -7.21 19.86
C PHE A 27 -3.55 -8.24 19.08
N SER A 28 -3.72 -8.29 17.76
CA SER A 28 -2.95 -9.19 16.89
C SER A 28 -1.45 -8.92 16.97
N TYR A 29 -1.01 -7.65 17.02
CA TYR A 29 0.39 -7.29 17.17
C TYR A 29 0.96 -7.74 18.51
N LEU A 30 0.17 -7.63 19.59
CA LEU A 30 0.56 -8.11 20.92
C LEU A 30 0.70 -9.64 20.97
N VAL A 31 -0.15 -10.38 20.25
CA VAL A 31 -0.04 -11.84 20.11
C VAL A 31 1.18 -12.20 19.26
N LEU A 32 1.39 -11.53 18.13
CA LEU A 32 2.55 -11.79 17.27
C LEU A 32 3.87 -11.46 17.99
N ARG A 33 3.87 -10.50 18.92
CA ARG A 33 5.02 -10.16 19.77
C ARG A 33 5.62 -11.38 20.45
N SER A 34 4.79 -12.24 21.04
CA SER A 34 5.28 -13.40 21.79
C SER A 34 5.88 -14.47 20.88
N HIS A 35 5.51 -14.49 19.60
CA HIS A 35 6.01 -15.46 18.62
C HIS A 35 7.20 -14.97 17.80
N LEU A 36 7.24 -13.68 17.48
CA LEU A 36 8.25 -13.08 16.61
C LEU A 36 9.31 -12.26 17.37
N LEU A 37 9.30 -12.30 18.71
CA LEU A 37 10.21 -11.55 19.60
C LEU A 37 10.29 -10.05 19.28
N ILE A 38 9.18 -9.49 18.78
CA ILE A 38 9.11 -8.11 18.32
C ILE A 38 9.19 -7.15 19.53
N GLY A 39 9.95 -6.07 19.38
CA GLY A 39 10.08 -5.03 20.40
C GLY A 39 8.77 -4.24 20.61
N ILE A 40 8.58 -3.70 21.81
CA ILE A 40 7.40 -2.87 22.11
C ILE A 40 7.39 -1.58 21.25
N GLY A 41 8.57 -1.09 20.88
CA GLY A 41 8.74 0.04 19.96
C GLY A 41 8.14 -0.23 18.58
N THR A 42 8.33 -1.44 18.05
CA THR A 42 7.76 -1.83 16.75
C THR A 42 6.23 -1.83 16.78
N ILE A 43 5.62 -2.34 17.88
CA ILE A 43 4.16 -2.34 18.04
C ILE A 43 3.64 -0.91 18.13
N ALA A 44 4.30 -0.07 18.93
CA ALA A 44 3.94 1.34 19.07
C ALA A 44 4.02 2.06 17.71
N SER A 45 5.10 1.88 16.97
CA SER A 45 5.27 2.49 15.64
C SER A 45 4.27 1.98 14.62
N ALA A 46 3.97 0.67 14.60
CA ALA A 46 2.94 0.10 13.73
C ALA A 46 1.55 0.68 14.05
N ALA A 47 1.22 0.82 15.33
CA ALA A 47 -0.04 1.42 15.77
C ALA A 47 -0.10 2.91 15.44
N THR A 48 0.97 3.67 15.63
CA THR A 48 1.05 5.10 15.27
C THR A 48 0.90 5.30 13.77
N LEU A 49 1.57 4.49 12.94
CA LEU A 49 1.43 4.55 11.49
C LEU A 49 -0.01 4.22 11.05
N LEU A 50 -0.62 3.20 11.65
CA LEU A 50 -2.01 2.84 11.37
C LEU A 50 -2.99 3.97 11.75
N LEU A 51 -2.80 4.60 12.91
CA LEU A 51 -3.59 5.76 13.32
C LEU A 51 -3.42 6.94 12.36
N PHE A 52 -2.20 7.18 11.89
CA PHE A 52 -1.93 8.23 10.91
C PHE A 52 -2.67 7.95 9.59
N ILE A 53 -2.62 6.71 9.09
CA ILE A 53 -3.39 6.29 7.91
C ILE A 53 -4.89 6.50 8.13
N PHE A 54 -5.42 6.11 9.29
CA PHE A 54 -6.84 6.28 9.62
C PHE A 54 -7.26 7.75 9.72
N ALA A 55 -6.38 8.62 10.24
CA ALA A 55 -6.61 10.06 10.25
C ALA A 55 -6.70 10.62 8.83
N LEU A 56 -5.84 10.17 7.90
CA LEU A 56 -5.91 10.55 6.48
C LEU A 56 -7.21 10.06 5.82
N VAL A 57 -7.68 8.86 6.15
CA VAL A 57 -8.96 8.34 5.65
C VAL A 57 -10.14 9.19 6.15
N ILE A 58 -10.14 9.56 7.43
CA ILE A 58 -11.17 10.46 8.02
C ILE A 58 -11.11 11.85 7.36
N TYR A 59 -9.91 12.35 7.06
CA TYR A 59 -9.74 13.61 6.34
C TYR A 59 -10.27 13.54 4.90
N ALA A 60 -10.08 12.40 4.22
CA ALA A 60 -10.53 12.19 2.84
C ALA A 60 -12.03 11.86 2.73
N LEU A 61 -12.71 11.54 3.84
CA LEU A 61 -14.10 11.11 3.93
C LEU A 61 -15.14 12.01 3.22
N PRO A 62 -15.00 13.35 3.17
CA PRO A 62 -15.92 14.22 2.43
C PRO A 62 -16.02 13.89 0.93
N SER A 63 -15.05 13.17 0.37
CA SER A 63 -15.02 12.76 -1.05
C SER A 63 -15.78 11.45 -1.31
N HIS A 64 -16.39 10.84 -0.30
CA HIS A 64 -17.03 9.53 -0.39
C HIS A 64 -18.53 9.66 -0.67
N ASN A 65 -18.94 9.30 -1.89
CA ASN A 65 -20.33 9.44 -2.35
C ASN A 65 -21.32 8.40 -1.78
N HIS A 66 -20.89 7.52 -0.87
CA HIS A 66 -21.74 6.45 -0.34
C HIS A 66 -22.10 6.69 1.13
N ARG A 67 -23.31 6.28 1.52
CA ARG A 67 -23.85 6.42 2.90
C ARG A 67 -23.15 5.55 3.95
N ARG A 68 -22.28 4.61 3.54
CA ARG A 68 -21.56 3.69 4.43
C ARG A 68 -20.11 3.54 3.97
N PHE A 69 -19.22 3.26 4.92
CA PHE A 69 -17.81 2.98 4.66
C PHE A 69 -17.64 1.76 3.76
N GLY A 70 -18.45 0.71 3.94
CA GLY A 70 -18.48 -0.46 3.06
C GLY A 70 -17.42 -1.50 3.41
N ALA A 71 -17.72 -2.77 3.10
CA ALA A 71 -16.87 -3.89 3.50
C ALA A 71 -15.50 -3.89 2.79
N ALA A 72 -15.41 -3.40 1.54
CA ALA A 72 -14.15 -3.28 0.82
C ALA A 72 -13.15 -2.38 1.56
N ASN A 73 -13.59 -1.20 2.02
CA ASN A 73 -12.72 -0.28 2.76
C ASN A 73 -12.27 -0.83 4.13
N VAL A 74 -13.07 -1.71 4.76
CA VAL A 74 -12.65 -2.42 5.98
C VAL A 74 -11.53 -3.40 5.67
N VAL A 75 -11.62 -4.15 4.56
CA VAL A 75 -10.55 -5.05 4.12
C VAL A 75 -9.28 -4.27 3.79
N THR A 76 -9.39 -3.13 3.10
CA THR A 76 -8.25 -2.24 2.85
C THR A 76 -7.65 -1.70 4.16
N ALA A 77 -8.46 -1.42 5.19
CA ALA A 77 -7.98 -1.00 6.51
C ALA A 77 -7.23 -2.13 7.25
N ILE A 78 -7.70 -3.38 7.13
CA ILE A 78 -6.96 -4.56 7.63
C ILE A 78 -5.65 -4.72 6.87
N ARG A 79 -5.65 -4.49 5.55
CA ARG A 79 -4.43 -4.51 4.73
C ARG A 79 -3.44 -3.44 5.18
N ALA A 80 -3.93 -2.22 5.46
CA ALA A 80 -3.11 -1.13 6.00
C ALA A 80 -2.48 -1.49 7.36
N ALA A 81 -3.19 -2.24 8.20
CA ALA A 81 -2.64 -2.76 9.45
C ALA A 81 -1.46 -3.72 9.20
N ILE A 82 -1.65 -4.71 8.30
CA ILE A 82 -0.58 -5.64 7.91
C ILE A 82 0.64 -4.88 7.39
N VAL A 83 0.44 -3.94 6.46
CA VAL A 83 1.52 -3.13 5.89
C VAL A 83 2.23 -2.30 6.96
N SER A 84 1.49 -1.75 7.93
CA SER A 84 2.06 -0.97 9.03
C SER A 84 2.94 -1.83 9.94
N LEU A 85 2.53 -3.06 10.23
CA LEU A 85 3.33 -4.01 11.00
C LEU A 85 4.60 -4.43 10.26
N VAL A 86 4.48 -4.77 8.96
CA VAL A 86 5.63 -5.12 8.11
C VAL A 86 6.61 -3.94 8.08
N GLY A 87 6.13 -2.73 7.82
CA GLY A 87 6.95 -1.52 7.77
C GLY A 87 7.66 -1.23 9.09
N ALA A 88 6.94 -1.27 10.21
CA ALA A 88 7.55 -1.08 11.52
C ALA A 88 8.60 -2.16 11.82
N THR A 89 8.33 -3.42 11.48
CA THR A 89 9.26 -4.53 11.73
C THR A 89 10.55 -4.34 10.93
N VAL A 90 10.44 -3.96 9.65
CA VAL A 90 11.58 -3.70 8.77
C VAL A 90 12.42 -2.53 9.30
N LEU A 91 11.79 -1.44 9.72
CA LEU A 91 12.49 -0.25 10.22
C LEU A 91 13.22 -0.49 11.55
N PHE A 92 12.65 -1.29 12.46
CA PHE A 92 13.26 -1.57 13.76
C PHE A 92 14.26 -2.73 13.73
N ALA A 93 14.07 -3.71 12.86
CA ALA A 93 15.01 -4.81 12.71
C ALA A 93 16.29 -4.37 12.00
N GLY A 94 16.20 -3.45 11.02
CA GLY A 94 17.37 -2.93 10.30
C GLY A 94 18.22 -4.06 9.71
N GLU A 95 19.52 -4.06 10.01
CA GLU A 95 20.47 -5.11 9.54
C GLU A 95 20.22 -6.48 10.18
N ARG A 96 19.53 -6.56 11.33
CA ARG A 96 19.20 -7.86 11.97
C ARG A 96 18.20 -8.66 11.17
N LEU A 97 17.49 -8.03 10.22
CA LEU A 97 16.50 -8.68 9.37
C LEU A 97 17.05 -9.92 8.62
N VAL A 98 18.35 -9.95 8.33
CA VAL A 98 19.04 -11.07 7.67
C VAL A 98 19.17 -12.30 8.59
N LEU A 99 19.28 -12.08 9.90
CA LEU A 99 19.50 -13.10 10.92
C LEU A 99 18.21 -13.53 11.63
N GLU A 100 17.12 -12.78 11.44
CA GLU A 100 15.86 -12.99 12.16
C GLU A 100 14.99 -14.06 11.47
N PRO A 101 14.40 -15.01 12.23
CA PRO A 101 13.38 -15.94 11.73
C PRO A 101 12.09 -15.25 11.29
N ALA A 102 12.00 -13.92 11.38
CA ALA A 102 10.85 -13.11 10.98
C ALA A 102 10.73 -12.93 9.45
N LEU A 103 11.79 -13.14 8.67
CA LEU A 103 11.75 -12.90 7.21
C LEU A 103 10.66 -13.71 6.47
N PRO A 104 10.49 -15.03 6.70
CA PRO A 104 9.37 -15.78 6.13
C PRO A 104 8.00 -15.26 6.57
N ALA A 105 7.88 -14.79 7.83
CA ALA A 105 6.64 -14.21 8.33
C ALA A 105 6.32 -12.88 7.63
N LEU A 106 7.31 -12.05 7.31
CA LEU A 106 7.13 -10.82 6.54
C LEU A 106 6.68 -11.12 5.11
N ILE A 107 7.26 -12.12 4.45
CA ILE A 107 6.83 -12.56 3.13
C ILE A 107 5.38 -13.05 3.19
N ALA A 108 5.04 -13.89 4.18
CA ALA A 108 3.67 -14.38 4.37
C ALA A 108 2.67 -13.24 4.61
N LEU A 109 3.04 -12.25 5.43
CA LEU A 109 2.22 -11.06 5.67
C LEU A 109 2.03 -10.25 4.38
N ALA A 110 3.09 -9.98 3.61
CA ALA A 110 2.99 -9.27 2.33
C ALA A 110 2.12 -10.01 1.31
N MET A 111 2.27 -11.34 1.20
CA MET A 111 1.45 -12.17 0.34
C MET A 111 -0.02 -12.23 0.81
N SER A 112 -0.26 -12.23 2.13
CA SER A 112 -1.64 -12.14 2.65
C SER A 112 -2.28 -10.78 2.35
N ALA A 113 -1.51 -9.68 2.42
CA ALA A 113 -1.99 -8.36 2.01
C ALA A 113 -2.38 -8.37 0.52
N LEU A 114 -1.54 -8.95 -0.33
CA LEU A 114 -1.83 -9.11 -1.75
C LEU A 114 -3.08 -9.98 -2.03
N ALA A 115 -3.26 -11.06 -1.26
CA ALA A 115 -4.46 -11.89 -1.37
C ALA A 115 -5.72 -11.12 -0.94
N LEU A 116 -5.64 -10.29 0.09
CA LEU A 116 -6.74 -9.44 0.54
C LEU A 116 -7.13 -8.38 -0.51
N ASP A 117 -6.18 -7.87 -1.30
CA ASP A 117 -6.42 -6.98 -2.46
C ASP A 117 -7.20 -7.67 -3.62
N CYS A 118 -7.13 -8.99 -3.70
CA CYS A 118 -7.99 -9.73 -4.63
C CYS A 118 -9.42 -9.83 -4.08
N VAL A 119 -9.56 -9.99 -2.76
CA VAL A 119 -10.85 -10.16 -2.07
C VAL A 119 -11.65 -8.86 -2.06
N ASP A 120 -11.05 -7.72 -1.72
CA ASP A 120 -11.75 -6.43 -1.72
C ASP A 120 -12.14 -5.98 -3.14
N GLY A 121 -11.29 -6.22 -4.14
CA GLY A 121 -11.58 -5.95 -5.55
C GLY A 121 -12.73 -6.81 -6.09
N TYR A 122 -12.87 -8.04 -5.60
CA TYR A 122 -14.04 -8.88 -5.88
C TYR A 122 -15.29 -8.35 -5.14
N LEU A 123 -15.14 -7.97 -3.87
CA LEU A 123 -16.23 -7.49 -3.04
C LEU A 123 -16.80 -6.15 -3.55
N ALA A 124 -15.93 -5.21 -3.92
CA ALA A 124 -16.30 -3.91 -4.46
C ALA A 124 -17.12 -4.05 -5.76
N ARG A 125 -16.69 -4.96 -6.66
CA ARG A 125 -17.41 -5.27 -7.91
C ARG A 125 -18.73 -5.98 -7.67
N ARG A 126 -18.75 -6.95 -6.76
CA ARG A 126 -19.96 -7.73 -6.43
C ARG A 126 -21.03 -6.89 -5.76
N PHE A 127 -20.65 -5.99 -4.86
CA PHE A 127 -21.58 -5.15 -4.10
C PHE A 127 -21.80 -3.77 -4.72
N ARG A 128 -21.20 -3.47 -5.89
CA ARG A 128 -21.24 -2.16 -6.57
C ARG A 128 -20.88 -1.00 -5.64
N LEU A 129 -19.93 -1.23 -4.72
CA LEU A 129 -19.47 -0.26 -3.73
C LEU A 129 -18.21 0.49 -4.19
N VAL A 130 -18.07 0.71 -5.50
CA VAL A 130 -16.91 1.41 -6.06
C VAL A 130 -16.99 2.88 -5.65
N SER A 131 -16.01 3.33 -4.85
CA SER A 131 -15.92 4.73 -4.43
C SER A 131 -14.55 5.31 -4.74
N ALA A 132 -14.52 6.62 -5.04
CA ALA A 132 -13.27 7.34 -5.31
C ALA A 132 -12.34 7.35 -4.09
N LEU A 133 -12.90 7.42 -2.87
CA LEU A 133 -12.12 7.31 -1.64
C LEU A 133 -11.48 5.92 -1.51
N GLY A 134 -12.26 4.85 -1.74
CA GLY A 134 -11.77 3.48 -1.64
C GLY A 134 -10.64 3.22 -2.63
N ALA A 135 -10.82 3.62 -3.89
CA ALA A 135 -9.78 3.49 -4.92
C ALA A 135 -8.48 4.25 -4.57
N ARG A 136 -8.58 5.44 -3.97
CA ARG A 136 -7.40 6.18 -3.50
C ARG A 136 -6.76 5.49 -2.30
N PHE A 137 -7.56 5.05 -1.34
CA PHE A 137 -7.05 4.40 -0.13
C PHE A 137 -6.33 3.09 -0.47
N ASP A 138 -6.93 2.27 -1.32
CA ASP A 138 -6.38 1.03 -1.87
C ASP A 138 -5.01 1.26 -2.54
N MET A 139 -4.96 2.26 -3.43
CA MET A 139 -3.74 2.64 -4.14
C MET A 139 -2.62 3.15 -3.22
N GLU A 140 -2.94 3.91 -2.17
CA GLU A 140 -1.92 4.40 -1.22
C GLU A 140 -1.40 3.28 -0.31
N VAL A 141 -2.26 2.34 0.11
CA VAL A 141 -1.84 1.17 0.90
C VAL A 141 -0.94 0.24 0.08
N ASP A 142 -1.26 0.04 -1.20
CA ASP A 142 -0.43 -0.75 -2.12
C ASP A 142 0.93 -0.09 -2.39
N ALA A 143 0.94 1.22 -2.63
CA ALA A 143 2.18 1.96 -2.81
C ALA A 143 3.06 1.91 -1.55
N LEU A 144 2.45 2.02 -0.37
CA LEU A 144 3.16 1.88 0.89
C LEU A 144 3.75 0.47 1.06
N LEU A 145 3.00 -0.58 0.71
CA LEU A 145 3.50 -1.96 0.72
C LEU A 145 4.71 -2.13 -0.20
N ILE A 146 4.62 -1.66 -1.44
CA ILE A 146 5.73 -1.73 -2.41
C ILE A 146 6.95 -0.96 -1.89
N LEU A 147 6.76 0.22 -1.29
CA LEU A 147 7.84 0.99 -0.70
C LEU A 147 8.52 0.24 0.45
N VAL A 148 7.74 -0.30 1.39
CA VAL A 148 8.26 -1.09 2.51
C VAL A 148 9.04 -2.31 2.02
N LEU A 149 8.52 -3.03 1.01
CA LEU A 149 9.21 -4.17 0.41
C LEU A 149 10.50 -3.74 -0.32
N SER A 150 10.49 -2.60 -1.01
CA SER A 150 11.67 -2.04 -1.67
C SER A 150 12.77 -1.67 -0.66
N ILE A 151 12.40 -1.07 0.47
CA ILE A 151 13.31 -0.79 1.59
C ILE A 151 13.87 -2.10 2.15
N THR A 152 13.00 -3.12 2.30
CA THR A 152 13.41 -4.43 2.79
C THR A 152 14.47 -5.07 1.88
N VAL A 153 14.24 -5.07 0.57
CA VAL A 153 15.19 -5.59 -0.43
C VAL A 153 16.53 -4.85 -0.40
N LEU A 154 16.51 -3.52 -0.17
CA LEU A 154 17.71 -2.73 0.01
C LEU A 154 18.47 -3.12 1.28
N LEU A 155 17.79 -3.25 2.42
CA LEU A 155 18.39 -3.63 3.70
C LEU A 155 18.98 -5.05 3.70
N LEU A 156 18.42 -5.95 2.88
CA LEU A 156 18.95 -7.30 2.66
C LEU A 156 20.13 -7.34 1.68
N GLU A 157 20.57 -6.18 1.18
CA GLU A 157 21.64 -6.02 0.17
C GLU A 157 21.42 -6.87 -1.10
N LYS A 158 20.16 -7.21 -1.40
CA LYS A 158 19.81 -8.04 -2.55
C LYS A 158 19.88 -7.25 -3.86
N ALA A 159 19.77 -5.93 -3.81
CA ALA A 159 19.96 -5.04 -4.94
C ALA A 159 20.34 -3.63 -4.46
N GLY A 160 20.87 -2.81 -5.38
CA GLY A 160 21.38 -1.49 -5.03
C GLY A 160 20.29 -0.48 -4.64
N GLY A 161 20.70 0.70 -4.14
CA GLY A 161 19.80 1.77 -3.69
C GLY A 161 18.75 2.22 -4.73
N TRP A 162 18.99 1.95 -6.02
CA TRP A 162 18.04 2.22 -7.09
C TRP A 162 16.71 1.43 -6.98
N VAL A 163 16.66 0.34 -6.20
CA VAL A 163 15.42 -0.41 -5.94
C VAL A 163 14.36 0.47 -5.28
N LEU A 164 14.78 1.47 -4.50
CA LEU A 164 13.85 2.43 -3.88
C LEU A 164 13.03 3.21 -4.92
N LEU A 165 13.51 3.34 -6.17
CA LEU A 165 12.75 3.97 -7.24
C LEU A 165 11.43 3.22 -7.51
N ILE A 166 11.37 1.91 -7.29
CA ILE A 166 10.15 1.10 -7.44
C ILE A 166 9.07 1.61 -6.48
N GLY A 167 9.40 1.75 -5.20
CA GLY A 167 8.49 2.27 -4.18
C GLY A 167 8.22 3.77 -4.28
N LEU A 168 9.20 4.55 -4.72
CA LEU A 168 9.11 6.01 -4.78
C LEU A 168 8.36 6.53 -6.01
N MET A 169 8.17 5.70 -7.05
CA MET A 169 7.55 6.13 -8.32
C MET A 169 6.17 6.76 -8.13
N ARG A 170 5.34 6.18 -7.26
CA ARG A 170 4.00 6.70 -6.95
C ARG A 170 4.07 8.09 -6.31
N TYR A 171 4.93 8.26 -5.31
CA TYR A 171 5.10 9.54 -4.62
C TYR A 171 5.70 10.59 -5.57
N GLY A 172 6.62 10.18 -6.45
CA GLY A 172 7.13 11.02 -7.53
C GLY A 172 6.02 11.50 -8.48
N PHE A 173 5.09 10.62 -8.85
CA PHE A 173 3.94 10.98 -9.67
C PHE A 173 3.00 11.98 -8.98
N VAL A 174 2.71 11.77 -7.69
CA VAL A 174 1.92 12.73 -6.90
C VAL A 174 2.62 14.08 -6.80
N LEU A 175 3.95 14.10 -6.62
CA LEU A 175 4.73 15.35 -6.64
C LEU A 175 4.72 16.03 -8.01
N ALA A 176 4.76 15.25 -9.11
CA ALA A 176 4.69 15.79 -10.47
C ALA A 176 3.34 16.45 -10.79
N GLN A 177 2.27 16.12 -10.07
CA GLN A 177 0.96 16.78 -10.21
C GLN A 177 0.93 18.24 -9.69
N TYR A 178 1.97 18.72 -9.02
CA TYR A 178 2.10 20.12 -8.60
C TYR A 178 2.46 21.04 -9.78
N PRO A 179 3.58 20.85 -10.48
CA PRO A 179 3.93 21.65 -11.65
C PRO A 179 3.08 21.34 -12.89
N PHE A 180 2.47 20.15 -12.97
CA PHE A 180 1.70 19.71 -14.13
C PHE A 180 0.27 19.29 -13.75
N PRO A 181 -0.68 20.25 -13.63
CA PRO A 181 -2.05 19.97 -13.19
C PRO A 181 -2.83 19.00 -14.08
N TRP A 182 -2.45 18.87 -15.36
CA TRP A 182 -3.06 17.92 -16.28
C TRP A 182 -2.84 16.45 -15.88
N LEU A 183 -1.84 16.15 -15.03
CA LEU A 183 -1.68 14.81 -14.43
C LEU A 183 -2.71 14.48 -13.35
N ARG A 184 -3.56 15.44 -12.95
CA ARG A 184 -4.63 15.22 -11.97
C ARG A 184 -5.91 14.69 -12.60
N ALA A 185 -5.99 14.59 -13.93
CA ALA A 185 -7.17 14.05 -14.58
C ALA A 185 -7.42 12.60 -14.12
N PRO A 186 -8.70 12.22 -13.94
CA PRO A 186 -9.04 10.88 -13.49
C PRO A 186 -8.51 9.88 -14.51
N LEU A 187 -7.67 8.97 -14.02
CA LEU A 187 -7.18 7.88 -14.84
C LEU A 187 -8.18 6.72 -14.72
N ASP A 188 -8.61 6.19 -15.86
CA ASP A 188 -9.52 5.04 -15.88
C ASP A 188 -8.93 3.84 -15.13
N ASP A 189 -9.83 3.07 -14.52
CA ASP A 189 -9.51 1.86 -13.77
C ASP A 189 -9.03 0.77 -14.73
N CYS A 190 -7.71 0.72 -14.94
CA CYS A 190 -7.08 -0.17 -15.90
C CYS A 190 -6.56 -1.43 -15.20
N PHE A 191 -7.03 -2.59 -15.65
CA PHE A 191 -6.52 -3.92 -15.23
C PHE A 191 -4.98 -4.00 -15.26
N ARG A 192 -4.35 -3.30 -16.21
CA ARG A 192 -2.88 -3.17 -16.31
C ARG A 192 -2.24 -2.71 -14.99
N ARG A 193 -2.75 -1.66 -14.34
CA ARG A 193 -2.13 -1.11 -13.13
C ARG A 193 -2.20 -2.09 -11.98
N LYS A 194 -3.36 -2.74 -11.81
CA LYS A 194 -3.55 -3.77 -10.78
C LYS A 194 -2.63 -4.97 -11.03
N LEU A 195 -2.52 -5.43 -12.29
CA LEU A 195 -1.59 -6.50 -12.65
C LEU A 195 -0.14 -6.13 -12.34
N ILE A 196 0.28 -4.90 -12.67
CA ILE A 196 1.65 -4.44 -12.41
C ILE A 196 1.91 -4.34 -10.90
N CYS A 197 0.96 -3.85 -10.10
CA CYS A 197 1.06 -3.86 -8.63
C CYS A 197 1.32 -5.28 -8.10
N VAL A 198 0.50 -6.26 -8.54
CA VAL A 198 0.65 -7.66 -8.16
C VAL A 198 2.03 -8.21 -8.55
N VAL A 199 2.49 -7.90 -9.76
CA VAL A 199 3.82 -8.29 -10.24
C VAL A 199 4.93 -7.64 -9.41
N GLN A 200 4.81 -6.36 -9.02
CA GLN A 200 5.80 -5.68 -8.17
C GLN A 200 5.90 -6.36 -6.80
N VAL A 201 4.76 -6.55 -6.12
CA VAL A 201 4.73 -7.18 -4.79
C VAL A 201 5.30 -8.60 -4.88
N GLY A 202 4.87 -9.38 -5.87
CA GLY A 202 5.38 -10.73 -6.10
C GLY A 202 6.88 -10.78 -6.38
N ALA A 203 7.38 -9.89 -7.25
CA ALA A 203 8.80 -9.81 -7.58
C ALA A 203 9.65 -9.45 -6.36
N LEU A 204 9.23 -8.47 -5.56
CA LEU A 204 9.94 -8.08 -4.33
C LEU A 204 9.91 -9.21 -3.29
N CYS A 205 8.78 -9.91 -3.11
CA CYS A 205 8.70 -11.09 -2.25
C CYS A 205 9.63 -12.22 -2.71
N ILE A 206 9.75 -12.46 -4.02
CA ILE A 206 10.69 -13.46 -4.58
C ILE A 206 12.15 -13.06 -4.27
N ILE A 207 12.50 -11.78 -4.43
CA ILE A 207 13.85 -11.28 -4.15
C ILE A 207 14.23 -11.47 -2.67
N MET A 208 13.26 -11.38 -1.76
CA MET A 208 13.46 -11.60 -0.32
C MET A 208 13.80 -13.07 0.03
N LEU A 209 13.60 -14.03 -0.88
CA LEU A 209 13.92 -15.43 -0.61
C LEU A 209 15.44 -15.62 -0.38
N PRO A 210 15.84 -16.47 0.58
CA PRO A 210 17.24 -16.63 0.95
C PRO A 210 18.10 -17.13 -0.21
N PHE A 211 17.55 -17.98 -1.08
CA PHE A 211 18.22 -18.56 -2.24
C PHE A 211 18.40 -17.62 -3.44
N ILE A 212 17.71 -16.47 -3.44
CA ILE A 212 17.81 -15.49 -4.53
C ILE A 212 18.87 -14.47 -4.17
N THR A 213 20.01 -14.49 -4.86
CA THR A 213 21.16 -13.60 -4.63
C THR A 213 21.52 -12.81 -5.89
N PRO A 214 22.32 -11.73 -5.77
CA PRO A 214 22.89 -11.08 -6.94
C PRO A 214 23.71 -12.09 -7.76
N PRO A 215 23.62 -12.08 -9.11
CA PRO A 215 22.98 -11.06 -9.96
C PRO A 215 21.49 -11.28 -10.26
N VAL A 216 20.90 -12.40 -9.86
CA VAL A 216 19.51 -12.77 -10.19
C VAL A 216 18.51 -11.82 -9.55
N SER A 217 18.68 -11.50 -8.26
CA SER A 217 17.86 -10.51 -7.55
C SER A 217 17.87 -9.15 -8.24
N THR A 218 19.04 -8.72 -8.71
CA THR A 218 19.26 -7.46 -9.43
C THR A 218 18.52 -7.47 -10.77
N ALA A 219 18.57 -8.59 -11.51
CA ALA A 219 17.84 -8.72 -12.77
C ALA A 219 16.32 -8.68 -12.56
N ILE A 220 15.79 -9.36 -11.55
CA ILE A 220 14.35 -9.33 -11.22
C ILE A 220 13.92 -7.91 -10.85
N ALA A 221 14.68 -7.22 -9.99
CA ALA A 221 14.39 -5.84 -9.61
C ALA A 221 14.44 -4.89 -10.81
N ALA A 222 15.36 -5.12 -11.76
CA ALA A 222 15.50 -4.28 -12.95
C ALA A 222 14.31 -4.46 -13.89
N VAL A 223 13.88 -5.71 -14.12
CA VAL A 223 12.67 -6.03 -14.89
C VAL A 223 11.43 -5.43 -14.24
N ALA A 224 11.32 -5.55 -12.91
CA ALA A 224 10.22 -4.95 -12.15
C ALA A 224 10.19 -3.43 -12.32
N LEU A 225 11.34 -2.76 -12.18
CA LEU A 225 11.45 -1.32 -12.37
C LEU A 225 11.12 -0.89 -13.81
N LEU A 226 11.59 -1.63 -14.83
CA LEU A 226 11.28 -1.35 -16.24
C LEU A 226 9.77 -1.48 -16.54
N LEU A 227 9.11 -2.52 -16.01
CA LEU A 227 7.66 -2.68 -16.12
C LEU A 227 6.91 -1.51 -15.50
N LEU A 228 7.40 -1.00 -14.36
CA LEU A 228 6.82 0.16 -13.70
C LEU A 228 6.98 1.42 -14.55
N PHE A 229 8.19 1.70 -15.05
CA PHE A 229 8.44 2.81 -15.98
C PHE A 229 7.56 2.74 -17.22
N TYR A 230 7.38 1.55 -17.80
CA TYR A 230 6.46 1.35 -18.91
C TYR A 230 5.03 1.74 -18.54
N SER A 231 4.51 1.26 -17.41
CA SER A 231 3.15 1.63 -16.96
C SER A 231 2.98 3.13 -16.82
N PHE A 232 3.92 3.79 -16.14
CA PHE A 232 3.87 5.22 -15.91
C PHE A 232 3.98 6.02 -17.22
N THR A 233 4.84 5.58 -18.14
CA THR A 233 4.97 6.22 -19.45
C THR A 233 3.66 6.14 -20.22
N VAL A 234 3.00 4.99 -20.22
CA VAL A 234 1.69 4.84 -20.89
C VAL A 234 0.63 5.70 -20.21
N ASP A 235 0.63 5.79 -18.88
CA ASP A 235 -0.31 6.64 -18.13
C ASP A 235 -0.10 8.14 -18.46
N VAL A 236 1.16 8.59 -18.50
CA VAL A 236 1.52 9.97 -18.86
C VAL A 236 1.15 10.28 -20.31
N LEU A 237 1.44 9.38 -21.25
CA LEU A 237 1.09 9.56 -22.66
C LEU A 237 -0.43 9.61 -22.88
N HIS A 238 -1.19 8.78 -22.14
CA HIS A 238 -2.64 8.81 -22.19
C HIS A 238 -3.19 10.16 -21.67
N LEU A 239 -2.66 10.65 -20.56
CA LEU A 239 -3.02 11.96 -20.01
C LEU A 239 -2.66 13.12 -20.95
N LEU A 240 -1.48 13.07 -21.59
CA LEU A 240 -1.05 14.08 -22.56
C LEU A 240 -1.99 14.15 -23.77
N ARG A 241 -2.44 13.01 -24.28
CA ARG A 241 -3.37 12.95 -25.43
C ARG A 241 -4.73 13.59 -25.09
N HIS A 242 -5.28 13.29 -23.92
CA HIS A 242 -6.57 13.84 -23.50
C HIS A 242 -6.49 15.29 -23.02
N ALA A 243 -5.33 15.74 -22.51
CA ALA A 243 -5.09 17.15 -22.20
C ALA A 243 -5.05 18.04 -23.45
N GLY A 244 -4.71 17.47 -24.61
CA GLY A 244 -4.75 18.15 -25.91
C GLY A 244 -6.16 18.29 -26.48
N GLU A 245 -7.10 17.41 -26.12
CA GLU A 245 -8.50 17.44 -26.58
C GLU A 245 -9.40 18.40 -25.79
N ALA A 246 -8.95 18.83 -24.60
CA ALA A 246 -9.66 19.79 -23.74
C ALA A 246 -9.24 21.27 -23.96
N ARG A 247 -8.44 21.54 -25.00
CA ARG A 247 -8.07 22.89 -25.47
C ARG A 247 -8.78 23.19 -26.78
#